data_AF-A0A1B1S236-F1
#
_entry.id   AF-A0A1B1S236-F1
#
_cell.length_a   1.000
_cell.length_b   1.000
_cell.length_c   1.000
_cell.angle_alpha   90.00
_cell.angle_beta   90.00
_cell.angle_gamma   90.00
#
_symmetry.space_group_name_H-M   'P 1'
#
loop_
_entity.id
_entity.type
_entity.pdbx_description
1 polymer ?
#
loop_
_entity_poly.entity_id
_entity_poly.type
_entity_poly.pdbx_seq_one_letter_code
_entity_poly.pdbx_strand_id
1 'polypeptide(L)' 'MAKLVNPVSNEQANHAIFSASHSLVTEGFDVTSEDEHFVRSVLTGEQTEAQFHQAVKRKFDV' A
#
# COMPACT_ATOMS: atom_id res chain seq x y z
N MET A 1 2.98 -18.69 0.27
CA MET A 1 3.34 -17.28 0.01
C MET A 1 2.84 -16.93 -1.38
N ALA A 2 1.66 -16.33 -1.48
CA ALA A 2 1.08 -15.97 -2.76
C ALA A 2 1.51 -14.54 -3.10
N LYS A 3 2.06 -14.33 -4.30
CA LYS A 3 1.98 -13.01 -4.94
C LYS A 3 0.51 -12.73 -5.24
N LEU A 4 0.13 -11.45 -5.31
CA LEU A 4 -1.21 -11.07 -5.73
C LEU A 4 -1.56 -11.78 -7.04
N VAL A 5 -2.71 -12.46 -7.04
CA VAL A 5 -3.11 -13.39 -8.11
C VAL A 5 -3.44 -12.63 -9.41
N ASN A 6 -3.63 -11.31 -9.33
CA ASN A 6 -3.71 -10.36 -10.43
C ASN A 6 -3.14 -9.01 -9.96
N PRO A 7 -1.84 -8.72 -10.17
CA PRO A 7 -1.31 -7.39 -9.90
C PRO A 7 -2.01 -6.37 -10.80
N VAL A 8 -2.43 -5.25 -10.21
CA VAL A 8 -3.08 -4.16 -10.95
C VAL A 8 -2.04 -3.31 -11.68
N SER A 9 -2.44 -2.62 -12.74
CA SER A 9 -1.53 -1.72 -13.45
C SER A 9 -1.07 -0.57 -12.54
N ASN A 10 0.08 0.04 -12.84
CA ASN A 10 0.56 1.22 -12.12
C ASN A 10 -0.48 2.36 -12.10
N GLU A 11 -1.19 2.55 -13.21
CA GLU A 11 -2.23 3.59 -13.32
C GLU A 11 -3.43 3.28 -12.41
N GLN A 12 -3.91 2.04 -12.40
CA GLN A 12 -4.99 1.60 -11.52
C GLN A 12 -4.59 1.69 -10.04
N ALA A 13 -3.37 1.27 -9.71
CA ALA A 13 -2.83 1.38 -8.36
C ALA A 13 -2.76 2.86 -7.91
N ASN A 14 -2.22 3.75 -8.75
CA ASN A 14 -2.12 5.17 -8.43
C ASN A 14 -3.50 5.81 -8.23
N HIS A 15 -4.49 5.45 -9.04
CA HIS A 15 -5.85 5.97 -8.88
C HIS A 15 -6.50 5.50 -7.56
N ALA A 16 -6.35 4.22 -7.21
CA ALA A 16 -6.86 3.67 -5.96
C ALA A 16 -6.17 4.29 -4.75
N ILE A 17 -4.84 4.44 -4.79
CA ILE A 17 -4.05 5.06 -3.72
C ILE A 17 -4.44 6.52 -3.55
N PHE A 18 -4.58 7.28 -4.63
CA PHE A 18 -5.01 8.68 -4.57
C PHE A 18 -6.35 8.83 -3.84
N SER A 19 -7.33 7.99 -4.20
CA SER A 19 -8.66 8.02 -3.56
C SER A 19 -8.61 7.67 -2.06
N ALA A 20 -7.85 6.61 -1.72
CA ALA A 20 -7.68 6.17 -0.34
C ALA A 20 -6.94 7.21 0.52
N SER A 21 -5.82 7.72 0.00
CA SER A 21 -4.99 8.77 0.61
C SER A 21 -5.82 10.03 0.85
N HIS A 22 -6.59 10.49 -0.15
CA HIS A 22 -7.48 11.64 -0.03
C HIS A 22 -8.52 11.46 1.08
N SER A 23 -9.13 10.27 1.20
CA SER A 23 -10.12 9.97 2.24
C SER A 23 -9.51 10.02 3.64
N LEU A 24 -8.34 9.39 3.83
CA LEU A 24 -7.62 9.38 5.10
C LEU A 24 -7.17 10.79 5.50
N VAL A 25 -6.61 11.56 4.57
CA VAL A 25 -6.22 12.96 4.81
C VAL A 25 -7.42 13.82 5.17
N THR A 26 -8.57 13.61 4.53
CA THR A 26 -9.82 14.33 4.85
C THR A 26 -10.29 14.04 6.28
N GLU A 27 -10.07 12.83 6.79
CA GLU A 27 -10.34 12.45 8.17
C GLU A 27 -9.26 12.90 9.17
N GLY A 28 -8.18 13.54 8.69
CA GLY A 28 -7.11 14.10 9.51
C GLY A 28 -5.96 13.12 9.78
N PHE A 29 -5.89 11.99 9.08
CA PHE A 29 -4.73 11.10 9.13
C PHE A 29 -3.58 11.64 8.28
N ASP A 30 -2.35 11.47 8.78
CA ASP A 30 -1.16 11.75 7.99
C ASP A 30 -0.84 10.56 7.09
N VAL A 31 -0.77 10.81 5.78
CA VAL A 31 -0.43 9.82 4.77
C VAL A 31 0.82 10.28 4.06
N THR A 32 1.91 9.54 4.25
CA THR A 32 3.21 9.92 3.67
C THR A 32 3.37 9.32 2.27
N SER A 33 4.24 9.93 1.46
CA SER A 33 4.63 9.34 0.16
C SER A 33 5.30 7.97 0.31
N GLU A 34 5.89 7.67 1.48
CA GLU A 34 6.42 6.35 1.79
C GLU A 34 5.30 5.32 1.92
N ASP A 35 4.21 5.66 2.63
CA ASP A 35 3.07 4.76 2.81
C ASP A 35 2.37 4.48 1.46
N GLU A 36 2.20 5.50 0.62
CA GLU A 36 1.67 5.36 -0.74
C GLU A 36 2.55 4.45 -1.60
N HIS A 37 3.86 4.67 -1.60
CA HIS A 37 4.81 3.84 -2.33
C HIS A 37 4.78 2.39 -1.85
N PHE A 38 4.68 2.21 -0.54
CA PHE A 38 4.68 0.90 0.09
C PHE A 38 3.44 0.10 -0.31
N VAL A 39 2.24 0.70 -0.23
CA VAL A 39 0.99 0.07 -0.71
C VAL A 39 1.06 -0.22 -2.22
N ARG A 40 1.57 0.72 -3.02
CA ARG A 40 1.73 0.53 -4.47
C ARG A 40 2.56 -0.72 -4.79
N SER A 41 3.67 -0.92 -4.09
CA SER A 41 4.56 -2.05 -4.31
C SER A 41 3.87 -3.41 -4.08
N VAL A 42 2.88 -3.45 -3.19
CA VAL A 42 2.06 -4.65 -2.98
C VAL A 42 1.08 -4.82 -4.15
N LEU A 43 0.33 -3.77 -4.46
CA LEU A 43 -0.71 -3.80 -5.51
C LEU A 43 -0.16 -4.17 -6.91
N THR A 44 1.07 -3.75 -7.22
CA THR A 44 1.76 -4.07 -8.48
C THR A 44 2.51 -5.41 -8.43
N GLY A 45 2.54 -6.07 -7.28
CA GLY A 45 3.18 -7.37 -7.08
C GLY A 45 4.71 -7.34 -6.95
N GLU A 46 5.31 -6.15 -6.78
CA GLU A 46 6.73 -5.99 -6.41
C GLU A 46 7.01 -6.59 -5.03
N GLN A 47 6.08 -6.43 -4.10
CA GLN A 47 6.07 -7.07 -2.79
C GLN A 47 4.88 -8.03 -2.64
N THR A 48 5.09 -9.05 -1.81
CA THR A 48 4.00 -9.95 -1.38
C THR A 48 3.24 -9.35 -0.19
N GLU A 49 1.98 -9.72 -0.05
CA GLU A 49 1.17 -9.35 1.12
C GLU A 49 1.81 -9.79 2.45
N ALA A 50 2.51 -10.94 2.46
CA ALA A 50 3.23 -11.42 3.64
C ALA A 50 4.41 -10.50 4.03
N GLN A 51 5.17 -10.02 3.04
CA GLN A 51 6.25 -9.05 3.27
C GLN A 51 5.68 -7.72 3.75
N PHE A 52 4.56 -7.29 3.17
CA PHE A 52 3.85 -6.09 3.61
C PHE A 52 3.48 -6.17 5.09
N HIS A 53 2.74 -7.22 5.48
CA HIS A 53 2.34 -7.43 6.87
C HIS A 53 3.54 -7.50 7.82
N GLN A 54 4.62 -8.17 7.42
CA GLN A 54 5.82 -8.26 8.25
C GLN A 54 6.50 -6.90 8.45
N ALA A 55 6.57 -6.07 7.42
CA ALA A 55 7.18 -4.74 7.55
C ALA A 55 6.31 -3.78 8.37
N VAL A 56 4.97 -3.84 8.23
CA VAL A 56 4.05 -3.09 9.11
C VAL A 56 4.25 -3.49 10.56
N LYS A 57 4.26 -4.80 10.86
CA LYS A 57 4.52 -5.31 12.22
C LYS A 57 5.83 -4.80 12.80
N ARG A 58 6.91 -4.78 12.00
CA ARG A 58 8.21 -4.24 12.43
C ARG A 58 8.20 -2.73 12.63
N LYS A 59 7.51 -1.97 11.79
CA LYS A 59 7.43 -0.49 11.87
C LYS A 59 6.72 -0.04 13.16
N PHE A 60 5.71 -0.80 13.60
CA PHE A 60 4.89 -0.46 14.76
C PHE A 60 5.14 -1.33 16.00
N ASP A 61 6.06 -2.30 15.92
CA ASP A 61 6.38 -3.28 16.98
C ASP A 61 5.16 -4.04 17.51
N VAL A 62 4.37 -4.62 16.59
CA VAL A 62 3.10 -5.35 16.85
C VAL A 62 3.05 -6.77 16.30
#